data_AF-A0A2J6I1Q7-F1
#
_entry.id   AF-A0A2J6I1Q7-F1
#
_cell.length_a   1.000
_cell.length_b   1.000
_cell.length_c   1.000
_cell.angle_alpha   90.00
_cell.angle_beta   90.00
_cell.angle_gamma   90.00
#
_symmetry.space_group_name_H-M   'P 1'
#
loop_
_entity.id
_entity.type
_entity.pdbx_description
1 polymer ?
#
loop_
_entity_poly.entity_id
_entity_poly.type
_entity_poly.pdbx_seq_one_letter_code
_entity_poly.pdbx_strand_id
1 'polypeptide(L)'
;MDKQLIKKSAPYLVAIIVFLAITFTYFSPLLEGKKLKQHDITMFKGMSKEIVDFREKTGEEALWTNSMFGGMPAWQISVKYQANLVRYIDKVLMLGLPYPANYVFLYFLGFFILMLVLKNDPWVSLLGAIAFALSSYFFIILGAGHTSKAHAIGYMAPVLAGIILAFR
;
A
#
# COMPACT_ATOMS: atom_id res chain seq x y z
N MET A 1 -26.49 -23.02 7.82
CA MET A 1 -25.81 -21.97 7.01
C MET A 1 -26.34 -22.08 5.59
N ASP A 2 -26.96 -21.01 5.08
CA ASP A 2 -27.74 -21.06 3.83
C ASP A 2 -26.85 -21.34 2.61
N LYS A 3 -27.08 -22.47 1.91
CA LYS A 3 -26.27 -22.87 0.75
C LYS A 3 -26.27 -21.83 -0.38
N GLN A 4 -27.31 -20.99 -0.46
CA GLN A 4 -27.38 -19.90 -1.43
C GLN A 4 -26.47 -18.72 -1.11
N LEU A 5 -26.32 -18.35 0.17
CA LEU A 5 -25.41 -17.28 0.59
C LEU A 5 -23.96 -17.67 0.28
N ILE A 6 -23.59 -18.92 0.54
CA ILE A 6 -22.26 -19.46 0.23
C ILE A 6 -21.97 -19.39 -1.28
N LYS A 7 -22.94 -19.76 -2.13
CA LYS A 7 -22.79 -19.68 -3.59
C LYS A 7 -22.62 -18.25 -4.10
N LYS A 8 -23.31 -17.27 -3.49
CA LYS A 8 -23.19 -15.84 -3.86
C LYS A 8 -21.89 -15.21 -3.38
N SER A 9 -21.35 -15.64 -2.24
CA SER A 9 -20.09 -15.13 -1.70
C SER A 9 -18.84 -15.77 -2.31
N ALA A 10 -18.98 -16.93 -2.95
CA ALA A 10 -17.90 -17.68 -3.59
C ALA A 10 -16.96 -16.83 -4.49
N PRO A 11 -17.44 -16.01 -5.44
CA PRO A 11 -16.54 -15.28 -6.33
C PRO A 11 -15.66 -14.25 -5.60
N TYR A 12 -16.14 -13.63 -4.52
CA TYR A 12 -15.36 -12.68 -3.72
C TYR A 12 -14.24 -13.38 -2.94
N LEU A 13 -14.55 -14.54 -2.34
CA LEU A 13 -13.55 -15.37 -1.67
C LEU A 13 -12.50 -15.88 -2.65
N VAL A 14 -12.92 -16.35 -3.82
CA VAL A 14 -12.02 -16.77 -4.90
C VAL A 14 -11.11 -15.61 -5.32
N ALA A 15 -11.65 -14.40 -5.51
CA ALA A 15 -10.86 -13.23 -5.87
C ALA A 15 -9.76 -12.95 -4.83
N ILE A 16 -10.09 -12.93 -3.54
CA ILE A 16 -9.11 -12.70 -2.46
C ILE A 16 -8.03 -13.79 -2.45
N ILE A 17 -8.41 -15.06 -2.60
CA ILE A 17 -7.47 -16.18 -2.64
C ILE A 17 -6.54 -16.05 -3.86
N VAL A 18 -7.08 -15.69 -5.03
CA VAL A 18 -6.29 -15.48 -6.26
C VAL A 18 -5.31 -14.33 -6.08
N PHE A 19 -5.74 -13.20 -5.51
CA PHE A 19 -4.86 -12.07 -5.23
C PHE A 19 -3.70 -12.46 -4.31
N LEU A 20 -4.00 -13.17 -3.22
CA LEU A 20 -2.97 -13.67 -2.30
C LEU A 20 -2.02 -14.65 -3.02
N ALA A 21 -2.55 -15.59 -3.81
CA ALA A 21 -1.74 -16.56 -4.53
C ALA A 21 -0.77 -15.88 -5.51
N ILE A 22 -1.24 -14.90 -6.29
CA ILE A 22 -0.39 -14.14 -7.21
C ILE A 22 0.67 -13.35 -6.44
N THR A 23 0.28 -12.63 -5.39
CA THR A 23 1.21 -11.84 -4.57
C THR A 23 2.30 -12.72 -3.94
N PHE A 24 1.94 -13.84 -3.31
CA PHE A 24 2.93 -14.73 -2.69
C PHE A 24 3.82 -15.44 -3.72
N THR A 25 3.28 -15.82 -4.88
CA THR A 25 4.06 -16.47 -5.92
C THR A 25 5.10 -15.52 -6.49
N TYR A 26 4.69 -14.29 -6.84
CA TYR A 26 5.58 -13.28 -7.41
C TYR A 26 6.62 -12.79 -6.40
N PHE A 27 6.21 -12.58 -5.16
CA PHE A 27 7.08 -12.08 -4.08
C PHE A 27 7.61 -13.20 -3.17
N SER A 28 7.69 -14.44 -3.66
CA SER A 28 8.27 -15.56 -2.91
C SER A 28 9.69 -15.29 -2.37
N PRO A 29 10.56 -14.49 -3.04
CA PRO A 29 11.85 -14.12 -2.45
C PRO A 29 11.76 -13.34 -1.13
N LEU A 30 10.63 -12.68 -0.83
CA LEU A 30 10.42 -12.02 0.46
C LEU A 30 10.38 -13.02 1.62
N LEU A 31 9.89 -14.25 1.37
CA LEU A 31 9.84 -15.32 2.36
C LEU A 31 11.24 -15.83 2.71
N GLU A 32 12.19 -15.70 1.78
CA GLU A 32 13.62 -15.98 1.99
C GLU A 32 14.35 -14.82 2.70
N GLY A 33 13.63 -13.76 3.09
CA GLY A 33 14.21 -12.58 3.75
C GLY A 33 14.93 -11.62 2.79
N LYS A 34 14.86 -11.85 1.48
CA LYS A 34 15.43 -10.94 0.48
C LYS A 34 14.68 -9.62 0.49
N LYS A 35 15.40 -8.52 0.28
CA LYS A 35 14.84 -7.16 0.26
C LYS A 35 15.21 -6.47 -1.04
N LEU A 36 14.31 -5.60 -1.48
CA LEU A 36 14.53 -4.78 -2.67
C LEU A 36 15.56 -3.69 -2.36
N LYS A 37 16.60 -3.58 -3.17
CA LYS A 37 17.55 -2.46 -3.08
C LYS A 37 16.98 -1.27 -3.83
N GLN A 38 16.50 -0.28 -3.08
CA GLN A 38 15.81 0.88 -3.60
C GLN A 38 16.67 2.13 -3.41
N HIS A 39 16.87 2.88 -4.49
CA HIS A 39 17.71 4.08 -4.47
C HIS A 39 17.09 5.15 -3.55
N ASP A 40 15.81 5.43 -3.70
CA ASP A 40 15.11 6.46 -2.91
C ASP A 40 15.14 6.17 -1.41
N ILE A 41 14.95 4.90 -1.03
CA ILE A 41 15.01 4.50 0.38
C ILE A 41 16.43 4.69 0.95
N THR A 42 17.45 4.48 0.13
CA THR A 42 18.84 4.70 0.54
C THR A 42 19.10 6.19 0.75
N MET A 43 18.65 7.04 -0.19
CA MET A 43 18.75 8.50 -0.06
C MET A 43 17.96 9.03 1.15
N PHE A 44 16.73 8.55 1.33
CA PHE A 44 15.87 8.91 2.45
C PHE A 44 16.51 8.64 3.82
N LYS A 45 17.21 7.52 3.98
CA LYS A 45 17.94 7.20 5.22
C LYS A 45 19.03 8.23 5.53
N GLY A 46 19.72 8.74 4.52
CA GLY A 46 20.68 9.83 4.68
C GLY A 46 19.97 11.13 5.08
N MET A 47 18.91 11.50 4.35
CA MET A 47 18.15 12.73 4.59
C MET A 47 17.50 12.79 5.98
N SER A 48 17.02 11.66 6.49
CA SER A 48 16.32 11.58 7.78
C SER A 48 17.24 11.36 8.98
N LYS A 49 18.56 11.21 8.78
CA LYS A 49 19.49 10.77 9.82
C LYS A 49 19.50 11.69 11.05
N GLU A 50 19.65 13.00 10.84
CA GLU A 50 19.65 13.98 11.95
C GLU A 50 18.33 13.93 12.75
N ILE A 51 17.19 13.84 12.06
CA ILE A 51 15.86 13.79 12.67
C ILE A 51 15.71 12.52 13.52
N VAL A 52 16.15 11.38 12.99
CA VAL A 52 16.11 10.09 13.68
C VAL A 52 17.04 10.09 14.90
N ASP A 53 18.26 10.58 14.76
CA ASP A 53 19.24 10.63 15.86
C ASP A 53 18.79 11.58 16.98
N PHE A 54 18.16 12.70 16.63
CA PHE A 54 17.54 13.60 17.62
C PHE A 54 16.44 12.86 18.38
N ARG A 55 15.51 12.22 17.67
CA ARG A 55 14.42 11.45 18.26
C ARG A 55 14.91 10.34 19.20
N GLU A 56 15.95 9.62 18.80
CA GLU A 56 16.52 8.54 19.63
C GLU A 56 17.16 9.07 20.92
N LYS A 57 17.69 10.31 20.91
CA LYS A 57 18.35 10.92 22.08
C LYS A 57 17.37 11.61 23.03
N THR A 58 16.40 12.34 22.51
CA THR A 58 15.50 13.19 23.31
C THR A 58 14.15 12.55 23.57
N GLY A 59 13.74 11.57 22.75
CA GLY A 59 12.38 11.05 22.72
C GLY A 59 11.38 11.96 22.00
N GLU A 60 11.83 13.11 21.48
CA GLU A 60 10.99 14.11 20.81
C GLU A 60 11.25 14.17 19.29
N GLU A 61 10.28 14.66 18.54
CA GLU A 61 10.41 14.84 17.08
C GLU A 61 11.11 16.16 16.75
N ALA A 62 12.20 16.12 16.00
CA ALA A 62 12.77 17.34 15.43
C ALA A 62 11.82 17.89 14.35
N LEU A 63 11.42 19.16 14.46
CA LEU A 63 10.57 19.84 13.47
C LEU A 63 11.39 20.58 12.39
N TRP A 64 12.70 20.68 12.58
CA TRP A 64 13.65 21.31 11.66
C TRP A 64 14.91 20.45 11.57
N THR A 65 15.53 20.37 10.39
CA THR A 65 16.83 19.72 10.16
C THR A 65 17.78 20.71 9.50
N ASN A 66 19.02 20.77 9.99
CA ASN A 66 20.06 21.64 9.42
C ASN A 66 20.87 20.94 8.33
N SER A 67 20.85 19.61 8.31
CA SER A 67 21.65 18.78 7.41
C SER A 67 21.14 18.76 5.96
N MET A 68 19.90 19.23 5.74
CA MET A 68 19.27 19.25 4.41
C MET A 68 19.23 20.67 3.83
N PHE A 69 19.90 20.89 2.70
CA PHE A 69 19.88 22.15 1.93
C PHE A 69 20.16 23.43 2.75
N GLY A 70 20.95 23.33 3.83
CA GLY A 70 21.22 24.46 4.74
C GLY A 70 20.13 24.75 5.76
N GLY A 71 19.10 23.91 5.84
CA GLY A 71 17.97 24.06 6.75
C GLY A 71 16.64 23.82 6.05
N MET A 72 15.82 22.88 6.55
CA MET A 72 14.43 22.77 6.12
C MET A 72 13.51 22.15 7.19
N PRO A 73 12.19 22.34 7.06
CA PRO A 73 11.24 21.68 7.93
C PRO A 73 11.27 20.15 7.83
N ALA A 74 11.33 19.49 8.97
CA ALA A 74 11.47 18.04 9.07
C ALA A 74 10.17 17.26 8.78
N TRP A 75 9.01 17.91 8.85
CA TRP A 75 7.70 17.26 8.63
C TRP A 75 7.49 16.77 7.20
N GLN A 76 8.26 17.28 6.23
CA GLN A 76 8.30 16.74 4.86
C GLN A 76 9.25 15.56 4.68
N ILE A 77 10.01 15.19 5.72
CA ILE A 77 11.00 14.12 5.69
C ILE A 77 10.58 12.98 6.61
N SER A 78 10.67 13.15 7.94
CA SER A 78 10.53 12.02 8.86
C SER A 78 10.06 12.43 10.25
N VAL A 79 8.93 13.14 10.34
CA VAL A 79 8.24 13.37 11.62
C VAL A 79 7.22 12.27 11.87
N LYS A 80 7.23 11.65 13.06
CA LYS A 80 6.24 10.65 13.47
C LYS A 80 5.14 11.28 14.32
N TYR A 81 3.91 11.14 13.87
CA TYR A 81 2.72 11.56 14.62
C TYR A 81 2.14 10.38 15.40
N GLN A 82 2.12 10.47 16.72
CA GLN A 82 1.65 9.39 17.61
C GLN A 82 0.16 9.11 17.46
N ALA A 83 -0.65 10.13 17.17
CA ALA A 83 -2.11 10.03 17.10
C ALA A 83 -2.67 9.58 15.72
N ASN A 84 -1.87 8.92 14.88
CA ASN A 84 -2.32 8.49 13.55
C ASN A 84 -3.08 7.15 13.60
N LEU A 85 -4.40 7.24 13.86
CA LEU A 85 -5.30 6.08 13.90
C LEU A 85 -5.45 5.37 12.54
N VAL A 86 -5.26 6.09 11.42
CA VAL A 86 -5.39 5.54 10.07
C VAL A 86 -4.39 4.41 9.83
N ARG A 87 -3.24 4.43 10.51
CA ARG A 87 -2.22 3.37 10.40
C ARG A 87 -2.74 1.99 10.79
N TYR A 88 -3.68 1.91 11.73
CA TYR A 88 -4.27 0.62 12.13
C TYR A 88 -5.18 0.06 11.02
N ILE A 89 -6.00 0.93 10.42
CA ILE A 89 -6.86 0.58 9.30
C ILE A 89 -6.01 0.14 8.10
N ASP A 90 -4.95 0.89 7.80
CA ASP A 90 -4.01 0.60 6.72
C ASP A 90 -3.37 -0.80 6.88
N LYS A 91 -2.93 -1.13 8.10
CA LYS A 91 -2.36 -2.44 8.41
C LYS A 91 -3.36 -3.59 8.20
N VAL A 92 -4.63 -3.38 8.54
CA VAL A 92 -5.70 -4.37 8.36
C VAL A 92 -6.00 -4.57 6.86
N LEU A 93 -6.13 -3.49 6.09
CA LEU A 93 -6.40 -3.56 4.64
C LEU A 93 -5.28 -4.25 3.87
N MET A 94 -4.04 -4.09 4.33
CA MET A 94 -2.87 -4.76 3.77
C MET A 94 -2.64 -6.19 4.28
N LEU A 95 -3.51 -6.70 5.16
CA LEU A 95 -3.40 -8.01 5.81
C LEU A 95 -2.08 -8.24 6.56
N GLY A 96 -1.37 -7.17 6.95
CA GLY A 96 -0.05 -7.26 7.57
C GLY A 96 1.05 -7.89 6.69
N LEU A 97 0.84 -7.98 5.37
CA LEU A 97 1.84 -8.53 4.44
C LEU A 97 3.15 -7.70 4.47
N PRO A 98 4.31 -8.33 4.20
CA PRO A 98 5.57 -7.61 4.10
C PRO A 98 5.60 -6.69 2.87
N TYR A 99 6.29 -5.57 2.98
CA TYR A 99 6.59 -4.72 1.83
C TYR A 99 7.55 -5.42 0.85
N PRO A 100 7.37 -5.33 -0.49
CA PRO A 100 6.33 -4.59 -1.25
C PRO A 100 5.04 -5.37 -1.58
N ALA A 101 4.92 -6.62 -1.13
CA ALA A 101 3.77 -7.48 -1.42
C ALA A 101 2.44 -6.87 -0.94
N ASN A 102 2.45 -6.19 0.21
CA ASN A 102 1.29 -5.48 0.74
C ASN A 102 0.68 -4.45 -0.23
N TYR A 103 1.50 -3.69 -0.96
CA TYR A 103 1.01 -2.64 -1.86
C TYR A 103 0.38 -3.25 -3.11
N VAL A 104 0.99 -4.28 -3.68
CA VAL A 104 0.40 -4.99 -4.82
C VAL A 104 -0.92 -5.67 -4.43
N PHE A 105 -0.99 -6.26 -3.23
CA PHE A 105 -2.25 -6.78 -2.70
C PHE A 105 -3.32 -5.69 -2.57
N LEU A 106 -2.95 -4.52 -2.05
CA LEU A 106 -3.84 -3.37 -1.96
C LEU A 106 -4.33 -2.90 -3.33
N TYR A 107 -3.50 -2.98 -4.39
CA TYR A 107 -3.92 -2.63 -5.76
C TYR A 107 -5.00 -3.58 -6.28
N PHE A 108 -4.81 -4.89 -6.09
CA PHE A 108 -5.83 -5.87 -6.46
C PHE A 108 -7.14 -5.61 -5.72
N LEU A 109 -7.08 -5.52 -4.39
CA LEU A 109 -8.25 -5.33 -3.55
C LEU A 109 -8.97 -4.01 -3.88
N GLY A 110 -8.22 -2.93 -4.01
CA GLY A 110 -8.78 -1.60 -4.20
C GLY A 110 -9.46 -1.44 -5.55
N PHE A 111 -8.85 -1.94 -6.62
CA PHE A 111 -9.47 -1.89 -7.95
C PHE A 111 -10.64 -2.86 -8.07
N PHE A 112 -10.58 -4.02 -7.43
CA PHE A 112 -11.69 -4.95 -7.35
C PHE A 112 -12.93 -4.31 -6.70
N ILE A 113 -12.75 -3.62 -5.57
CA ILE A 113 -13.83 -2.89 -4.90
C ILE A 113 -14.45 -1.84 -5.83
N LEU A 114 -13.63 -1.06 -6.53
CA LEU A 114 -14.11 -0.06 -7.49
C LEU A 114 -14.97 -0.70 -8.59
N MET A 115 -14.51 -1.79 -9.20
CA MET A 115 -15.25 -2.50 -10.24
C MET A 115 -16.61 -3.02 -9.74
N LEU A 116 -16.66 -3.52 -8.51
CA LEU A 116 -17.91 -3.96 -7.88
C LEU A 116 -18.89 -2.80 -7.66
N VAL A 117 -18.41 -1.64 -7.22
CA VAL A 117 -19.22 -0.42 -7.05
C VAL A 117 -19.80 0.06 -8.40
N LEU A 118 -19.04 -0.12 -9.48
CA LEU A 118 -19.49 0.14 -10.85
C LEU A 118 -20.52 -0.89 -11.37
N LYS A 119 -20.94 -1.86 -10.54
CA LYS A 119 -21.89 -2.95 -10.87
C LYS A 119 -21.39 -3.92 -11.93
N ASN A 120 -20.07 -4.09 -12.05
CA ASN A 120 -19.51 -5.12 -12.91
C ASN A 120 -19.67 -6.51 -12.28
N ASP A 121 -19.71 -7.54 -13.12
CA ASP A 121 -19.72 -8.93 -12.66
C ASP A 121 -18.45 -9.23 -11.83
N PRO A 122 -18.52 -10.01 -10.73
CA PRO A 122 -17.37 -10.31 -9.89
C PRO A 122 -16.19 -10.97 -10.64
N TRP A 123 -16.45 -11.78 -11.67
CA TRP A 123 -15.39 -12.41 -12.46
C TRP A 123 -14.68 -11.42 -13.39
N VAL A 124 -15.45 -10.50 -13.99
CA VAL A 124 -14.89 -9.40 -14.78
C VAL A 124 -14.09 -8.46 -13.88
N SER A 125 -14.60 -8.18 -12.69
CA SER A 125 -13.93 -7.37 -11.67
C SER A 125 -12.60 -7.98 -11.24
N LEU A 126 -12.55 -9.31 -11.07
CA LEU A 126 -11.34 -10.06 -10.76
C LEU A 126 -10.29 -9.89 -11.88
N LEU A 127 -10.67 -10.11 -13.13
CA LEU A 127 -9.75 -9.94 -14.27
C LEU A 127 -9.26 -8.49 -14.41
N GLY A 128 -10.15 -7.50 -14.23
CA GLY A 128 -9.79 -6.08 -14.25
C GLY A 128 -8.81 -5.70 -13.15
N ALA A 129 -9.03 -6.20 -11.92
CA ALA A 129 -8.09 -6.00 -10.81
C ALA A 129 -6.72 -6.62 -11.10
N ILE A 130 -6.69 -7.80 -11.75
CA ILE A 130 -5.44 -8.45 -12.13
C ILE A 130 -4.68 -7.61 -13.16
N ALA A 131 -5.36 -7.18 -14.21
CA ALA A 131 -4.77 -6.34 -15.26
C ALA A 131 -4.25 -5.01 -14.71
N PHE A 132 -4.99 -4.37 -13.81
CA PHE A 132 -4.59 -3.12 -13.17
C PHE A 132 -3.36 -3.30 -12.29
N ALA A 133 -3.42 -4.19 -11.30
CA ALA A 133 -2.37 -4.34 -10.31
C ALA A 133 -1.06 -4.86 -10.90
N LEU A 134 -1.13 -5.65 -11.98
CA LEU A 134 0.04 -6.15 -12.71
C LEU A 134 0.59 -5.17 -13.76
N SER A 135 0.11 -3.92 -13.80
CA SER A 135 0.65 -2.90 -14.69
C SER A 135 2.13 -2.63 -14.41
N SER A 136 2.95 -2.61 -15.46
CA SER A 136 4.41 -2.50 -15.37
C SER A 136 4.88 -1.27 -14.59
N TYR A 137 4.17 -0.15 -14.74
CA TYR A 137 4.48 1.10 -14.02
C TYR A 137 4.54 0.91 -12.50
N PHE A 138 3.62 0.12 -11.94
CA PHE A 138 3.54 -0.09 -10.48
C PHE A 138 4.77 -0.84 -9.95
N PHE A 139 5.33 -1.76 -10.72
CA PHE A 139 6.56 -2.47 -10.33
C PHE A 139 7.80 -1.58 -10.50
N ILE A 140 7.83 -0.71 -11.52
CA ILE A 140 8.93 0.23 -11.74
C ILE A 140 9.06 1.19 -10.55
N ILE A 141 7.96 1.79 -10.10
CA ILE A 141 7.98 2.74 -8.97
C ILE A 141 8.32 2.04 -7.64
N LEU A 142 7.88 0.79 -7.46
CA LEU A 142 8.29 -0.03 -6.33
C LEU A 142 9.81 -0.31 -6.40
N GLY A 143 10.35 -0.62 -7.57
CA GLY A 143 11.78 -0.75 -7.81
C GLY A 143 12.60 0.48 -7.40
N ALA A 144 12.13 1.67 -7.77
CA ALA A 144 12.81 2.93 -7.46
C ALA A 144 12.79 3.27 -5.96
N GLY A 145 11.71 2.92 -5.25
CA GLY A 145 11.51 3.26 -3.85
C GLY A 145 10.55 4.42 -3.60
N HIS A 146 9.72 4.78 -4.58
CA HIS A 146 8.63 5.75 -4.46
C HIS A 146 7.46 5.19 -3.61
N THR A 147 7.75 4.77 -2.39
CA THR A 147 6.82 4.05 -1.51
C THR A 147 5.57 4.85 -1.19
N SER A 148 5.69 6.15 -0.91
CA SER A 148 4.53 7.02 -0.66
C SER A 148 3.62 7.15 -1.87
N LYS A 149 4.17 7.25 -3.08
CA LYS A 149 3.40 7.29 -4.34
C LYS A 149 2.71 5.95 -4.60
N ALA A 150 3.44 4.86 -4.42
CA ALA A 150 2.90 3.50 -4.54
C ALA A 150 1.72 3.30 -3.57
N HIS A 151 1.87 3.71 -2.32
CA HIS A 151 0.82 3.64 -1.30
C HIS A 151 -0.43 4.45 -1.70
N ALA A 152 -0.26 5.67 -2.18
CA ALA A 152 -1.35 6.53 -2.64
C ALA A 152 -2.13 5.91 -3.81
N ILE A 153 -1.44 5.31 -4.79
CA ILE A 153 -2.07 4.61 -5.92
C ILE A 153 -3.00 3.49 -5.44
N GLY A 154 -2.60 2.75 -4.40
CA GLY A 154 -3.42 1.66 -3.88
C GLY A 154 -4.73 2.10 -3.25
N TYR A 155 -4.78 3.31 -2.71
CA TYR A 155 -6.01 3.90 -2.17
C TYR A 155 -6.81 4.71 -3.18
N MET A 156 -6.25 5.02 -4.35
CA MET A 156 -6.94 5.78 -5.40
C MET A 156 -8.27 5.12 -5.79
N ALA A 157 -8.26 3.81 -6.07
CA ALA A 157 -9.47 3.10 -6.48
C ALA A 157 -10.54 3.00 -5.37
N PRO A 158 -10.20 2.63 -4.11
CA PRO A 158 -11.14 2.69 -2.98
C PRO A 158 -11.73 4.08 -2.73
N VAL A 159 -10.93 5.14 -2.84
CA VAL A 159 -11.41 6.52 -2.66
C VAL A 159 -12.43 6.87 -3.74
N LEU A 160 -12.14 6.58 -5.01
CA LEU A 160 -13.09 6.78 -6.10
C LEU A 160 -14.38 5.96 -5.90
N ALA A 161 -14.24 4.71 -5.45
CA ALA A 161 -15.38 3.86 -5.13
C ALA A 161 -16.26 4.48 -4.03
N GLY A 162 -15.65 5.02 -2.98
CA GLY A 162 -16.34 5.72 -1.90
C GLY A 162 -17.05 6.99 -2.38
N ILE A 163 -16.41 7.79 -3.23
CA ILE A 163 -17.02 8.98 -3.85
C ILE A 163 -18.26 8.57 -4.65
N ILE A 164 -18.15 7.55 -5.51
CA ILE A 164 -19.27 7.08 -6.32
C ILE A 164 -20.42 6.60 -5.43
N LEU A 165 -20.15 5.87 -4.35
CA LEU A 165 -21.18 5.43 -3.40
C LEU A 165 -21.83 6.59 -2.64
N ALA A 166 -21.11 7.66 -2.34
CA ALA A 166 -21.65 8.81 -1.61
C ALA A 166 -22.63 9.65 -2.45
N PHE A 167 -22.45 9.68 -3.78
CA PHE A 167 -23.25 10.47 -4.71
C PHE A 167 -24.31 9.65 -5.46
N ARG A 168 -24.51 8.38 -5.09
CA ARG A 168 -25.41 7.45 -5.77
C ARG A 168 -26.56 7.03 -4.87
#